data_AF-A0A7J4AV93-F1
#
_entry.id   AF-A0A7J4AV93-F1
#
_cell.length_a   1.000
_cell.length_b   1.000
_cell.length_c   1.000
_cell.angle_alpha   90.00
_cell.angle_beta   90.00
_cell.angle_gamma   90.00
#
_symmetry.space_group_name_H-M   'P 1'
#
loop_
_entity.id
_entity.type
_entity.pdbx_description
1 polymer ?
#
loop_
_entity_poly.entity_id
_entity_poly.type
_entity_poly.pdbx_seq_one_letter_code
_entity_poly.pdbx_strand_id
1 'polypeptide(L)'
;MSTLRKRLVFPFSAIVGLEKLKLAILVNAINPKIGGLLIKGPKGSGKSTIVRALADILPKILVVKDCPFNCNPHDPSNMCPRCSERYKQGDKLPVEEREMVVVDLPLGATEDRVIGSLDVEKAIKYGIEALEPGILAEANQNILYVDEVNLLPDHIADDLLDAAATGWNIVEREGISVSHPSRFIFIGTMNPEEGELRPQLLDRFPLSVTVDRITSVEDRIEIVKRNMEFEADPEKFCQKFEPLQKELRERIAKAKVVLKDVVLPENLLEGICKACLDLKVDGLRPDIVIAKASAALAAFENRTEVTLNDVLVAAELALSHRTREGGFLEPATPQEIREVFTATVKKVFQFEKTGETTKKEVEKRKVLKGKAVFWAKKEATEEEEEKANKETFLKKLDRKRMSLIFFINRLFRGVIFGFGKKLKRSPKNAPVSEGFQIGSDKLRGETYEEKMEKGKGDLKGIPTVSDAAKASEVSKGFPILSSLEKKVVSPSSFFLKMGKIKTRKRGVYAGRHAQAITTLHKGKPYGWKFPQGKPTDVHFPATIREAARKQGKREKPLETSLKICLQDVREKLRSYKAPLTMIFVVDLSGSMLLNLEAVKEALLKL
;
A
#
# COMPACT_ATOMS: atom_id res chain seq x y z
N MET A 1 -23.62 -34.36 -14.38
CA MET A 1 -24.14 -33.06 -13.90
C MET A 1 -24.33 -33.16 -12.40
N SER A 2 -23.29 -32.85 -11.61
CA SER A 2 -23.49 -32.67 -10.17
C SER A 2 -24.22 -31.34 -9.99
N THR A 3 -25.50 -31.40 -9.63
CA THR A 3 -26.21 -30.27 -9.05
C THR A 3 -25.49 -29.93 -7.75
N LEU A 4 -24.48 -29.04 -7.83
CA LEU A 4 -23.85 -28.44 -6.66
C LEU A 4 -24.99 -27.84 -5.84
N ARG A 5 -25.37 -28.50 -4.74
CA ARG A 5 -26.31 -27.96 -3.77
C ARG A 5 -25.78 -26.58 -3.39
N LYS A 6 -26.52 -25.53 -3.75
CA LYS A 6 -26.21 -24.16 -3.37
C LYS A 6 -26.04 -24.15 -1.85
N ARG A 7 -24.84 -23.85 -1.37
CA ARG A 7 -24.60 -23.76 0.08
C ARG A 7 -25.48 -22.63 0.59
N LEU A 8 -26.43 -22.94 1.46
CA LEU A 8 -27.29 -21.94 2.07
C LEU A 8 -26.42 -21.06 2.97
N VAL A 9 -26.46 -19.76 2.74
CA VAL A 9 -25.73 -18.75 3.50
C VAL A 9 -26.70 -18.09 4.47
N PHE A 10 -26.18 -17.64 5.61
CA PHE A 10 -26.97 -16.90 6.59
C PHE A 10 -27.50 -15.59 5.97
N PRO A 11 -28.82 -15.31 5.97
CA PRO A 11 -29.41 -14.12 5.36
C PRO A 11 -28.83 -12.81 5.91
N PHE A 12 -28.53 -11.85 5.04
CA PHE A 12 -27.96 -10.55 5.41
C PHE A 12 -28.91 -9.74 6.31
N SER A 13 -30.21 -9.75 5.99
CA SER A 13 -31.26 -9.11 6.78
C SER A 13 -31.43 -9.70 8.19
N ALA A 14 -31.02 -10.95 8.39
CA ALA A 14 -31.14 -11.65 9.68
C ALA A 14 -29.98 -11.35 10.64
N ILE A 15 -28.93 -10.66 10.19
CA ILE A 15 -27.79 -10.29 11.04
C ILE A 15 -28.22 -9.20 12.03
N VAL A 16 -28.00 -9.43 13.33
CA VAL A 16 -28.36 -8.49 14.39
C VAL A 16 -27.26 -7.45 14.58
N GLY A 17 -27.65 -6.18 14.71
CA GLY A 17 -26.73 -5.07 14.92
C GLY A 17 -25.83 -4.81 13.69
N LEU A 18 -24.62 -4.31 13.94
CA LEU A 18 -23.64 -3.98 12.90
C LEU A 18 -24.14 -2.96 11.86
N GLU A 19 -25.06 -2.07 12.25
CA GLU A 19 -25.74 -1.16 11.31
C GLU A 19 -24.77 -0.28 10.51
N LYS A 20 -23.74 0.26 11.17
CA LYS A 20 -22.69 1.03 10.50
C LYS A 20 -21.91 0.20 9.47
N LEU A 21 -21.65 -1.08 9.77
CA LEU A 21 -20.97 -1.99 8.85
C LEU A 21 -21.88 -2.38 7.67
N LYS A 22 -23.15 -2.71 7.94
CA LYS A 22 -24.15 -2.99 6.88
C LYS A 22 -24.21 -1.82 5.91
N LEU A 23 -24.33 -0.60 6.43
CA LEU A 23 -24.38 0.61 5.60
C LEU A 23 -23.11 0.77 4.74
N ALA A 24 -21.93 0.63 5.34
CA ALA A 24 -20.66 0.77 4.60
C ALA A 24 -20.50 -0.28 3.50
N ILE A 25 -20.91 -1.53 3.76
CA ILE A 25 -20.91 -2.61 2.77
C ILE A 25 -21.86 -2.25 1.62
N LEU A 26 -23.07 -1.79 1.92
CA LEU A 26 -24.07 -1.43 0.91
C LEU A 26 -23.60 -0.25 0.04
N VAL A 27 -23.01 0.78 0.65
CA VAL A 27 -22.41 1.93 -0.06
C VAL A 27 -21.32 1.47 -1.04
N ASN A 28 -20.41 0.60 -0.60
CA ASN A 28 -19.36 0.05 -1.44
C ASN A 28 -19.93 -0.86 -2.55
N ALA A 29 -21.01 -1.58 -2.28
CA ALA A 29 -21.66 -2.45 -3.27
C ALA A 29 -22.47 -1.68 -4.34
N ILE A 30 -23.04 -0.53 -3.98
CA ILE A 30 -23.74 0.37 -4.90
C ILE A 30 -22.73 1.08 -5.81
N ASN A 31 -21.62 1.56 -5.25
CA ASN A 31 -20.56 2.23 -5.99
C ASN A 31 -19.19 1.57 -5.79
N PRO A 32 -18.87 0.50 -6.55
CA PRO A 32 -17.56 -0.16 -6.45
C PRO A 32 -16.37 0.75 -6.79
N LYS A 33 -16.60 1.85 -7.52
CA LYS A 33 -15.56 2.85 -7.85
C LYS A 33 -15.10 3.69 -6.65
N ILE A 34 -15.69 3.48 -5.47
CA ILE A 34 -15.15 3.98 -4.21
C ILE A 34 -13.78 3.32 -3.96
N GLY A 35 -13.65 2.03 -4.25
CA GLY A 35 -12.39 1.28 -4.28
C GLY A 35 -12.25 0.19 -3.20
N GLY A 36 -13.04 0.21 -2.13
CA GLY A 36 -13.03 -0.85 -1.14
C GLY A 36 -13.42 -0.44 0.27
N LEU A 37 -13.63 -1.45 1.11
CA LEU A 37 -14.00 -1.32 2.51
C LEU A 37 -13.06 -2.14 3.39
N LEU A 38 -12.53 -1.49 4.43
CA LEU A 38 -11.79 -2.15 5.50
C LEU A 38 -12.68 -2.35 6.75
N ILE A 39 -12.72 -3.58 7.25
CA ILE A 39 -13.48 -3.95 8.44
C ILE A 39 -12.52 -4.30 9.57
N LYS A 40 -12.42 -3.42 10.56
CA LYS A 40 -11.59 -3.63 11.77
C LYS A 40 -12.45 -4.20 12.88
N GLY A 41 -11.96 -5.18 13.61
CA GLY A 41 -12.65 -5.66 14.81
C GLY A 41 -12.05 -6.95 15.36
N PRO A 42 -12.49 -7.40 16.54
CA PRO A 42 -12.00 -8.63 17.14
C PRO A 42 -12.56 -9.88 16.43
N LYS A 43 -11.99 -11.05 16.74
CA LYS A 43 -12.53 -12.35 16.30
C LYS A 43 -13.95 -12.57 16.85
N GLY A 44 -14.77 -13.29 16.10
CA GLY A 44 -16.15 -13.62 16.50
C GLY A 44 -17.17 -12.48 16.36
N SER A 45 -16.82 -11.38 15.69
CA SER A 45 -17.70 -10.23 15.44
C SER A 45 -18.62 -10.38 14.21
N GLY A 46 -18.62 -11.53 13.53
CA GLY A 46 -19.49 -11.79 12.38
C GLY A 46 -19.02 -11.17 11.04
N LYS A 47 -17.79 -10.64 10.97
CA LYS A 47 -17.22 -9.97 9.78
C LYS A 47 -17.24 -10.84 8.52
N SER A 48 -16.90 -12.12 8.64
CA SER A 48 -16.88 -13.03 7.50
C SER A 48 -18.29 -13.50 7.10
N THR A 49 -19.19 -13.65 8.08
CA THR A 49 -20.60 -14.00 7.84
C THR A 49 -21.33 -12.92 7.06
N ILE A 50 -21.19 -11.65 7.43
CA ILE A 50 -21.88 -10.53 6.76
C ILE A 50 -21.40 -10.34 5.31
N VAL A 51 -20.12 -10.57 5.03
CA VAL A 51 -19.59 -10.48 3.66
C VAL A 51 -20.12 -11.62 2.79
N ARG A 52 -20.20 -12.84 3.33
CA ARG A 52 -20.79 -13.97 2.59
C ARG A 52 -22.27 -13.77 2.33
N ALA A 53 -22.99 -13.22 3.31
CA ALA A 53 -24.41 -12.89 3.18
C ALA A 53 -24.69 -11.79 2.13
N LEU A 54 -23.71 -10.93 1.84
CA LEU A 54 -23.84 -9.86 0.86
C LEU A 54 -24.14 -10.41 -0.55
N ALA A 55 -23.51 -11.51 -0.96
CA ALA A 55 -23.67 -12.06 -2.31
C ALA A 55 -25.14 -12.37 -2.64
N ASP A 56 -25.92 -12.82 -1.65
CA ASP A 56 -27.33 -13.20 -1.83
C ASP A 56 -28.28 -12.01 -2.03
N ILE A 57 -27.89 -10.81 -1.57
CA ILE A 57 -28.69 -9.58 -1.74
C ILE A 57 -28.26 -8.74 -2.93
N LEU A 58 -27.18 -9.09 -3.62
CA LEU A 58 -26.76 -8.38 -4.81
C LEU A 58 -27.55 -8.83 -6.05
N PRO A 59 -27.80 -7.91 -7.01
CA PRO A 59 -28.44 -8.28 -8.26
C PRO A 59 -27.51 -9.19 -9.07
N LYS A 60 -28.12 -10.04 -9.91
CA LYS A 60 -27.40 -10.85 -10.90
C LYS A 60 -26.59 -9.96 -11.84
N ILE A 61 -25.49 -10.51 -12.32
CA ILE A 61 -24.59 -9.86 -13.28
C ILE A 61 -24.75 -10.49 -14.67
N LEU A 62 -24.60 -9.67 -15.70
CA LEU A 62 -24.50 -10.12 -17.09
C LEU A 62 -23.03 -10.29 -17.44
N VAL A 63 -22.68 -11.48 -17.93
CA VAL A 63 -21.31 -11.84 -18.32
C VAL A 63 -21.28 -12.40 -19.74
N VAL A 64 -20.15 -12.23 -20.42
CA VAL A 64 -19.86 -12.90 -21.69
C VAL A 64 -19.53 -14.38 -21.44
N LYS A 65 -20.36 -15.30 -21.95
CA LYS A 65 -20.34 -16.75 -21.66
C LYS A 65 -18.99 -17.42 -21.91
N ASP A 66 -18.28 -17.00 -22.97
CA ASP A 66 -17.01 -17.58 -23.42
C ASP A 66 -15.77 -16.78 -22.94
N CYS A 67 -15.95 -15.80 -22.05
CA CYS A 67 -14.87 -14.98 -21.54
C CYS A 67 -14.38 -15.50 -20.17
N PRO A 68 -13.07 -15.76 -20.01
CA PRO A 68 -12.51 -16.20 -18.72
C PRO A 68 -12.50 -15.08 -17.65
N PHE A 69 -12.63 -13.82 -18.05
CA PHE A 69 -12.56 -12.66 -17.16
C PHE A 69 -13.94 -12.13 -16.73
N ASN A 70 -15.04 -12.84 -17.03
CA ASN A 70 -16.40 -12.35 -16.74
C ASN A 70 -16.61 -10.91 -17.24
N CYS A 71 -16.35 -10.63 -18.53
CA CYS A 71 -16.52 -9.27 -19.05
C CYS A 71 -18.00 -8.89 -19.12
N ASN A 72 -18.28 -7.60 -18.89
CA ASN A 72 -19.64 -7.07 -19.03
C ASN A 72 -19.95 -6.84 -20.52
N PRO A 73 -21.05 -7.38 -21.07
CA PRO A 73 -21.39 -7.24 -22.49
C PRO A 73 -21.87 -5.84 -22.89
N HIS A 74 -22.25 -4.99 -21.94
CA HIS A 74 -22.82 -3.65 -22.17
C HIS A 74 -21.90 -2.50 -21.76
N ASP A 75 -20.79 -2.77 -21.08
CA ASP A 75 -19.83 -1.75 -20.65
C ASP A 75 -18.49 -1.94 -21.38
N PRO A 76 -18.21 -1.18 -22.45
CA PRO A 76 -16.96 -1.26 -23.19
C PRO A 76 -15.71 -0.98 -22.35
N SER A 77 -15.86 -0.24 -21.25
CA SER A 77 -14.76 0.07 -20.33
C SER A 77 -14.41 -1.11 -19.41
N ASN A 78 -15.24 -2.16 -19.40
CA ASN A 78 -15.09 -3.38 -18.62
C ASN A 78 -15.02 -4.64 -19.50
N MET A 79 -14.31 -4.53 -20.63
CA MET A 79 -14.09 -5.62 -21.58
C MET A 79 -12.59 -5.90 -21.74
N CYS A 80 -12.21 -7.17 -21.74
CA CYS A 80 -10.87 -7.59 -22.13
C CYS A 80 -10.62 -7.30 -23.62
N PRO A 81 -9.37 -7.29 -24.10
CA PRO A 81 -9.04 -7.00 -25.50
C PRO A 81 -9.88 -7.82 -26.50
N ARG A 82 -10.00 -9.13 -26.27
CA ARG A 82 -10.81 -10.04 -27.11
C ARG A 82 -12.29 -9.69 -27.17
N CYS A 83 -12.90 -9.31 -26.05
CA CYS A 83 -14.31 -8.92 -26.03
C CYS A 83 -14.50 -7.53 -26.65
N SER A 84 -13.55 -6.61 -26.41
CA SER A 84 -13.57 -5.26 -26.95
C SER A 84 -13.48 -5.25 -28.48
N GLU A 85 -12.62 -6.08 -29.07
CA GLU A 85 -12.50 -6.23 -30.52
C GLU A 85 -13.79 -6.73 -31.16
N ARG A 86 -14.36 -7.81 -30.63
CA ARG A 86 -15.65 -8.36 -31.08
C ARG A 86 -16.78 -7.34 -30.97
N TYR A 87 -16.83 -6.61 -29.86
CA TYR A 87 -17.81 -5.54 -29.66
C TYR A 87 -17.66 -4.43 -30.72
N LYS A 88 -16.43 -4.00 -31.01
CA LYS A 88 -16.14 -2.99 -32.06
C LYS A 88 -16.49 -3.48 -33.47
N GLN A 89 -16.38 -4.78 -33.73
CA GLN A 89 -16.77 -5.40 -34.99
C GLN A 89 -18.29 -5.55 -35.15
N GLY A 90 -19.07 -5.28 -34.11
CA GLY A 90 -20.53 -5.43 -34.11
C GLY A 90 -21.01 -6.87 -33.90
N ASP A 91 -20.14 -7.77 -33.44
CA ASP A 91 -20.49 -9.15 -33.15
C ASP A 91 -21.46 -9.24 -31.96
N LYS A 92 -22.42 -10.17 -32.03
CA LYS A 92 -23.26 -10.51 -30.88
C LYS A 92 -22.47 -11.35 -29.88
N LEU A 93 -22.09 -10.74 -28.76
CA LEU A 93 -21.47 -11.45 -27.64
C LEU A 93 -22.50 -12.39 -26.99
N PRO A 94 -22.16 -13.67 -26.71
CA PRO A 94 -23.06 -14.57 -26.01
C PRO A 94 -23.18 -14.14 -24.55
N VAL A 95 -24.38 -13.78 -24.10
CA VAL A 95 -24.64 -13.26 -22.75
C VAL A 95 -25.20 -14.38 -21.86
N GLU A 96 -24.75 -14.41 -20.62
CA GLU A 96 -25.25 -15.28 -19.55
C GLU A 96 -25.50 -14.45 -18.29
N GLU A 97 -26.59 -14.72 -17.58
CA GLU A 97 -26.83 -14.17 -16.24
C GLU A 97 -26.21 -15.08 -15.18
N ARG A 98 -25.40 -14.51 -14.28
CA ARG A 98 -24.80 -15.22 -13.15
C ARG A 98 -25.06 -14.51 -11.83
N GLU A 99 -25.11 -15.29 -10.76
CA GLU A 99 -25.09 -14.74 -9.41
C GLU A 99 -23.66 -14.27 -9.07
N MET A 100 -23.55 -13.16 -8.34
CA MET A 100 -22.25 -12.72 -7.83
C MET A 100 -21.76 -13.73 -6.79
N VAL A 101 -20.47 -14.02 -6.83
CA VAL A 101 -19.82 -14.91 -5.86
C VAL A 101 -18.83 -14.13 -4.99
N VAL A 102 -18.56 -14.66 -3.80
CA VAL A 102 -17.43 -14.19 -2.99
C VAL A 102 -16.20 -15.00 -3.39
N VAL A 103 -15.18 -14.30 -3.87
CA VAL A 103 -13.87 -14.87 -4.17
C VAL A 103 -12.98 -14.61 -2.97
N ASP A 104 -12.63 -15.66 -2.23
CA ASP A 104 -11.75 -15.59 -1.06
C ASP A 104 -10.27 -15.58 -1.51
N LEU A 105 -9.49 -14.63 -1.02
CA LEU A 105 -8.03 -14.64 -1.17
C LEU A 105 -7.38 -15.39 0.01
N PRO A 106 -6.67 -16.50 -0.22
CA PRO A 106 -5.94 -17.17 0.85
C PRO A 106 -4.70 -16.38 1.25
N LEU A 107 -4.40 -16.34 2.56
CA LEU A 107 -3.23 -15.63 3.12
C LEU A 107 -1.88 -16.08 2.51
N GLY A 108 -1.79 -17.35 2.12
CA GLY A 108 -0.60 -17.93 1.47
C GLY A 108 -0.61 -17.87 -0.05
N ALA A 109 -1.48 -17.06 -0.67
CA ALA A 109 -1.51 -16.91 -2.12
C ALA A 109 -0.15 -16.41 -2.65
N THR A 110 0.36 -17.04 -3.69
CA THR A 110 1.49 -16.50 -4.45
C THR A 110 1.01 -15.36 -5.36
N GLU A 111 1.89 -14.43 -5.69
CA GLU A 111 1.59 -13.33 -6.61
C GLU A 111 0.94 -13.82 -7.93
N ASP A 112 1.49 -14.89 -8.52
CA ASP A 112 0.97 -15.54 -9.73
C ASP A 112 -0.47 -16.03 -9.57
N ARG A 113 -0.85 -16.51 -8.39
CA ARG A 113 -2.21 -16.96 -8.11
C ARG A 113 -3.16 -15.76 -8.01
N VAL A 114 -2.68 -14.61 -7.56
CA VAL A 114 -3.48 -13.39 -7.39
C VAL A 114 -3.66 -12.67 -8.71
N ILE A 115 -2.56 -12.30 -9.34
CA ILE A 115 -2.51 -11.45 -10.53
C ILE A 115 -2.69 -12.29 -11.80
N GLY A 116 -2.24 -13.54 -11.80
CA GLY A 116 -2.18 -14.41 -12.97
C GLY A 116 -0.74 -14.70 -13.41
N SER A 117 -0.56 -15.84 -14.08
CA SER A 117 0.73 -16.27 -14.66
C SER A 117 0.73 -16.09 -16.17
N LEU A 118 1.89 -15.81 -16.75
CA LEU A 118 2.07 -15.85 -18.20
C LEU A 118 2.68 -17.21 -18.57
N ASP A 119 1.99 -17.98 -19.40
CA ASP A 119 2.52 -19.22 -19.97
C ASP A 119 3.52 -18.87 -21.09
N VAL A 120 4.77 -18.72 -20.68
CA VAL A 120 5.89 -18.37 -21.56
C VAL A 120 6.11 -19.43 -22.63
N GLU A 121 5.86 -20.71 -22.34
CA GLU A 121 6.02 -21.79 -23.33
C GLU A 121 5.03 -21.63 -24.48
N LYS A 122 3.75 -21.40 -24.17
CA LYS A 122 2.73 -21.12 -25.18
C LYS A 122 3.00 -19.81 -25.92
N ALA A 123 3.46 -18.77 -25.22
CA ALA A 123 3.80 -17.50 -25.83
C ALA A 123 4.95 -17.61 -26.83
N ILE A 124 6.00 -18.39 -26.51
CA ILE A 124 7.13 -18.60 -27.42
C ILE A 124 6.78 -19.58 -28.55
N LYS A 125 6.07 -20.68 -28.25
CA LYS A 125 5.78 -21.73 -29.23
C LYS A 125 4.73 -21.31 -30.25
N TYR A 126 3.68 -20.63 -29.82
CA TYR A 126 2.53 -20.27 -30.66
C TYR A 126 2.42 -18.78 -30.96
N GLY A 127 3.25 -17.93 -30.34
CA GLY A 127 3.18 -16.47 -30.52
C GLY A 127 1.90 -15.84 -29.95
N ILE A 128 1.19 -16.55 -29.05
CA ILE A 128 -0.07 -16.08 -28.46
C ILE A 128 0.14 -15.61 -27.03
N GLU A 129 -0.51 -14.51 -26.64
CA GLU A 129 -0.54 -14.06 -25.25
C GLU A 129 -1.33 -15.07 -24.39
N ALA A 130 -0.62 -15.99 -23.75
CA ALA A 130 -1.21 -17.03 -22.93
C ALA A 130 -1.21 -16.61 -21.45
N LEU A 131 -2.08 -15.66 -21.10
CA LEU A 131 -2.34 -15.32 -19.69
C LEU A 131 -3.22 -16.40 -19.05
N GLU A 132 -2.74 -16.99 -17.96
CA GLU A 132 -3.53 -17.81 -17.06
C GLU A 132 -4.23 -16.90 -16.04
N PRO A 133 -5.57 -16.92 -15.95
CA PRO A 133 -6.31 -16.03 -15.07
C PRO A 133 -6.01 -16.34 -13.59
N GLY A 134 -5.74 -15.28 -12.83
CA GLY A 134 -5.60 -15.34 -11.36
C GLY A 134 -6.91 -15.02 -10.63
N ILE A 135 -6.82 -14.88 -9.31
CA ILE A 135 -7.94 -14.50 -8.43
C ILE A 135 -8.54 -13.15 -8.84
N LEU A 136 -7.73 -12.19 -9.29
CA LEU A 136 -8.23 -10.89 -9.78
C LEU A 136 -9.10 -11.03 -11.04
N ALA A 137 -8.82 -12.02 -11.90
CA ALA A 137 -9.68 -12.31 -13.05
C ALA A 137 -11.02 -12.92 -12.62
N GLU A 138 -10.99 -13.85 -11.67
CA GLU A 138 -12.19 -14.45 -11.08
C GLU A 138 -13.05 -13.42 -10.33
N ALA A 139 -12.39 -12.47 -9.65
CA ALA A 139 -13.03 -11.41 -8.89
C ALA A 139 -13.76 -10.38 -9.77
N ASN A 140 -13.45 -10.27 -11.07
CA ASN A 140 -14.11 -9.28 -11.92
C ASN A 140 -15.64 -9.47 -11.92
N GLN A 141 -16.38 -8.37 -11.70
CA GLN A 141 -17.82 -8.32 -11.45
C GLN A 141 -18.31 -9.09 -10.21
N ASN A 142 -17.42 -9.54 -9.34
CA ASN A 142 -17.70 -10.28 -8.10
C ASN A 142 -17.23 -9.52 -6.85
N ILE A 143 -17.33 -10.17 -5.68
CA ILE A 143 -16.80 -9.65 -4.42
C ILE A 143 -15.43 -10.28 -4.18
N LEU A 144 -14.40 -9.48 -3.92
CA LEU A 144 -13.11 -9.97 -3.45
C LEU A 144 -13.04 -9.81 -1.93
N TYR A 145 -12.94 -10.93 -1.22
CA TYR A 145 -12.81 -10.96 0.24
C TYR A 145 -11.40 -11.35 0.64
N VAL A 146 -10.80 -10.55 1.51
CA VAL A 146 -9.51 -10.84 2.13
C VAL A 146 -9.70 -10.86 3.64
N ASP A 147 -9.48 -12.03 4.23
CA ASP A 147 -9.43 -12.15 5.68
C ASP A 147 -8.05 -11.73 6.18
N GLU A 148 -7.99 -10.97 7.28
CA GLU A 148 -6.73 -10.59 7.94
C GLU A 148 -5.71 -9.95 6.96
N VAL A 149 -6.11 -8.87 6.28
CA VAL A 149 -5.29 -8.11 5.31
C VAL A 149 -3.93 -7.72 5.89
N ASN A 150 -3.85 -7.51 7.21
CA ASN A 150 -2.61 -7.20 7.93
C ASN A 150 -1.55 -8.31 7.87
N LEU A 151 -1.93 -9.53 7.50
CA LEU A 151 -1.03 -10.68 7.36
C LEU A 151 -0.57 -10.91 5.91
N LEU A 152 -1.14 -10.19 4.94
CA LEU A 152 -0.73 -10.32 3.55
C LEU A 152 0.68 -9.74 3.31
N PRO A 153 1.43 -10.30 2.35
CA PRO A 153 2.64 -9.67 1.85
C PRO A 153 2.35 -8.27 1.26
N ASP A 154 3.22 -7.30 1.55
CA ASP A 154 3.05 -5.89 1.14
C ASP A 154 2.77 -5.72 -0.37
N HIS A 155 3.51 -6.44 -1.22
CA HIS A 155 3.36 -6.36 -2.68
C HIS A 155 1.98 -6.84 -3.14
N ILE A 156 1.47 -7.95 -2.59
CA ILE A 156 0.13 -8.44 -2.90
C ILE A 156 -0.92 -7.41 -2.47
N ALA A 157 -0.79 -6.83 -1.27
CA ALA A 157 -1.72 -5.81 -0.81
C ALA A 157 -1.72 -4.57 -1.73
N ASP A 158 -0.54 -4.13 -2.19
CA ASP A 158 -0.40 -3.03 -3.15
C ASP A 158 -1.08 -3.36 -4.48
N ASP A 159 -0.82 -4.54 -5.06
CA ASP A 159 -1.42 -4.99 -6.33
C ASP A 159 -2.95 -5.07 -6.25
N LEU A 160 -3.49 -5.57 -5.14
CA LEU A 160 -4.93 -5.63 -4.90
C LEU A 160 -5.57 -4.24 -4.81
N LEU A 161 -4.94 -3.32 -4.07
CA LEU A 161 -5.45 -1.95 -3.90
C LEU A 161 -5.35 -1.16 -5.21
N ASP A 162 -4.31 -1.38 -6.00
CA ASP A 162 -4.17 -0.76 -7.32
C ASP A 162 -5.21 -1.31 -8.30
N ALA A 163 -5.45 -2.63 -8.30
CA ALA A 163 -6.51 -3.25 -9.11
C ALA A 163 -7.90 -2.76 -8.68
N ALA A 164 -8.16 -2.64 -7.38
CA ALA A 164 -9.45 -2.16 -6.86
C ALA A 164 -9.69 -0.67 -7.18
N ALA A 165 -8.65 0.16 -7.18
CA ALA A 165 -8.74 1.58 -7.51
C ALA A 165 -8.86 1.84 -9.02
N THR A 166 -8.07 1.15 -9.84
CA THR A 166 -8.06 1.33 -11.31
C THR A 166 -9.16 0.55 -12.01
N GLY A 167 -9.62 -0.56 -11.41
CA GLY A 167 -10.53 -1.51 -12.02
C GLY A 167 -9.88 -2.38 -13.10
N TRP A 168 -8.55 -2.40 -13.17
CA TRP A 168 -7.76 -3.15 -14.15
C TRP A 168 -6.63 -3.88 -13.45
N ASN A 169 -6.36 -5.09 -13.92
CA ASN A 169 -5.17 -5.82 -13.53
C ASN A 169 -4.19 -5.81 -14.70
N ILE A 170 -2.93 -5.44 -14.42
CA ILE A 170 -1.87 -5.32 -15.43
C ILE A 170 -0.73 -6.25 -15.03
N VAL A 171 -0.44 -7.23 -15.88
CA VAL A 171 0.62 -8.21 -15.70
C VAL A 171 1.75 -7.86 -16.64
N GLU A 172 2.86 -7.36 -16.09
CA GLU A 172 4.06 -7.03 -16.87
C GLU A 172 5.19 -8.01 -16.53
N ARG A 173 5.43 -8.99 -17.41
CA ARG A 173 6.44 -10.04 -17.18
C ARG A 173 7.21 -10.34 -18.46
N GLU A 174 8.53 -10.46 -18.32
CA GLU A 174 9.46 -10.82 -19.40
C GLU A 174 9.30 -9.97 -20.69
N GLY A 175 8.94 -8.69 -20.54
CA GLY A 175 8.76 -7.75 -21.64
C GLY A 175 7.40 -7.81 -22.34
N ILE A 176 6.47 -8.62 -21.82
CA ILE A 176 5.08 -8.72 -22.26
C ILE A 176 4.19 -8.04 -21.22
N SER A 177 3.30 -7.16 -21.66
CA SER A 177 2.31 -6.49 -20.81
C SER A 177 0.93 -6.93 -21.25
N VAL A 178 0.24 -7.68 -20.39
CA VAL A 178 -1.15 -8.10 -20.61
C VAL A 178 -2.02 -7.42 -19.56
N SER A 179 -3.19 -6.92 -19.96
CA SER A 179 -4.14 -6.33 -19.03
C SER A 179 -5.53 -6.91 -19.21
N HIS A 180 -6.26 -7.02 -18.10
CA HIS A 180 -7.65 -7.45 -18.12
C HIS A 180 -8.47 -6.66 -17.09
N PRO A 181 -9.80 -6.55 -17.30
CA PRO A 181 -10.68 -5.93 -16.33
C PRO A 181 -10.66 -6.67 -15.00
N SER A 182 -10.71 -5.90 -13.91
CA SER A 182 -10.74 -6.38 -12.53
C SER A 182 -11.56 -5.41 -11.67
N ARG A 183 -12.85 -5.27 -12.00
CA ARG A 183 -13.79 -4.41 -11.27
C ARG A 183 -14.60 -5.22 -10.29
N PHE A 184 -14.21 -5.19 -9.03
CA PHE A 184 -14.80 -6.00 -7.96
C PHE A 184 -15.18 -5.16 -6.75
N ILE A 185 -16.07 -5.69 -5.92
CA ILE A 185 -16.36 -5.11 -4.61
C ILE A 185 -15.27 -5.60 -3.65
N PHE A 186 -14.35 -4.72 -3.28
CA PHE A 186 -13.25 -5.09 -2.39
C PHE A 186 -13.65 -4.98 -0.92
N ILE A 187 -13.50 -6.07 -0.16
CA ILE A 187 -13.72 -6.10 1.29
C ILE A 187 -12.53 -6.78 1.97
N GLY A 188 -11.80 -6.01 2.76
CA GLY A 188 -10.73 -6.49 3.60
C GLY A 188 -11.13 -6.50 5.07
N THR A 189 -10.79 -7.54 5.81
CA THR A 189 -10.91 -7.56 7.28
C THR A 189 -9.54 -7.45 7.93
N MET A 190 -9.49 -6.93 9.14
CA MET A 190 -8.31 -7.05 9.99
C MET A 190 -8.70 -7.24 11.45
N ASN A 191 -7.80 -7.86 12.21
CA ASN A 191 -7.83 -7.87 13.66
C ASN A 191 -6.71 -6.98 14.19
N PRO A 192 -7.02 -5.82 14.80
CA PRO A 192 -6.00 -4.94 15.38
C PRO A 192 -5.12 -5.63 16.43
N GLU A 193 -5.62 -6.69 17.10
CA GLU A 193 -4.86 -7.45 18.10
C GLU A 193 -3.71 -8.29 17.50
N GLU A 194 -3.75 -8.60 16.19
CA GLU A 194 -2.74 -9.43 15.51
C GLU A 194 -1.66 -8.63 14.78
N GLY A 195 -1.84 -7.32 14.70
CA GLY A 195 -0.92 -6.40 14.06
C GLY A 195 -1.62 -5.23 13.39
N GLU A 196 -0.90 -4.13 13.26
CA GLU A 196 -1.37 -2.96 12.53
C GLU A 196 -0.97 -3.05 11.06
N LEU A 197 -1.86 -2.58 10.18
CA LEU A 197 -1.54 -2.39 8.78
C LEU A 197 -0.63 -1.17 8.63
N ARG A 198 0.32 -1.21 7.69
CA ARG A 198 1.14 -0.04 7.37
C ARG A 198 0.28 1.18 7.04
N PRO A 199 0.60 2.38 7.56
CA PRO A 199 -0.19 3.59 7.29
C PRO A 199 -0.40 3.88 5.80
N GLN A 200 0.57 3.55 4.95
CA GLN A 200 0.49 3.74 3.49
C GLN A 200 -0.60 2.88 2.83
N LEU A 201 -0.76 1.63 3.29
CA LEU A 201 -1.82 0.74 2.81
C LEU A 201 -3.16 1.17 3.42
N LEU A 202 -3.16 1.61 4.67
CA LEU A 202 -4.37 2.08 5.36
C LEU A 202 -4.96 3.31 4.66
N ASP A 203 -4.14 4.26 4.23
CA ASP A 203 -4.60 5.43 3.46
C ASP A 203 -5.18 5.05 2.08
N ARG A 204 -4.69 3.96 1.48
CA ARG A 204 -5.22 3.45 0.20
C ARG A 204 -6.60 2.82 0.35
N PHE A 205 -7.01 2.38 1.54
CA PHE A 205 -8.39 1.99 1.79
C PHE A 205 -9.31 3.21 1.75
N PRO A 206 -10.34 3.23 0.90
CA PRO A 206 -11.27 4.35 0.83
C PRO A 206 -12.09 4.50 2.10
N LEU A 207 -12.75 3.42 2.52
CA LEU A 207 -13.66 3.37 3.67
C LEU A 207 -13.13 2.42 4.74
N SER A 208 -13.37 2.75 6.01
CA SER A 208 -13.10 1.88 7.15
C SER A 208 -14.26 1.90 8.13
N VAL A 209 -14.55 0.73 8.70
CA VAL A 209 -15.48 0.59 9.83
C VAL A 209 -14.82 -0.21 10.93
N THR A 210 -14.87 0.31 12.14
CA THR A 210 -14.54 -0.44 13.35
C THR A 210 -15.81 -1.08 13.91
N VAL A 211 -15.74 -2.38 14.14
CA VAL A 211 -16.77 -3.21 14.72
C VAL A 211 -16.39 -3.52 16.15
N ASP A 212 -17.21 -3.04 17.08
CA ASP A 212 -17.04 -3.32 18.49
C ASP A 212 -17.64 -4.69 18.87
N ARG A 213 -17.25 -5.19 20.04
CA ARG A 213 -17.87 -6.39 20.60
C ARG A 213 -19.30 -6.06 21.02
N ILE A 214 -20.25 -6.92 20.67
CA ILE A 214 -21.64 -6.78 21.11
C ILE A 214 -21.67 -6.96 22.64
N THR A 215 -22.10 -5.93 23.35
CA THR A 215 -22.15 -5.90 24.83
C THR A 215 -23.56 -6.09 25.38
N SER A 216 -24.61 -5.80 24.61
CA SER A 216 -26.00 -6.03 25.01
C SER A 216 -26.30 -7.53 25.14
N VAL A 217 -26.97 -7.89 26.23
CA VAL A 217 -27.40 -9.27 26.48
C VAL A 217 -28.56 -9.63 25.55
N GLU A 218 -29.46 -8.68 25.29
CA GLU A 218 -30.60 -8.82 24.38
C GLU A 218 -30.13 -9.19 22.96
N ASP A 219 -29.18 -8.43 22.41
CA ASP A 219 -28.61 -8.68 21.09
C ASP A 219 -27.91 -10.04 21.03
N ARG A 220 -27.18 -10.42 22.10
CA ARG A 220 -26.51 -11.73 22.18
C ARG A 220 -27.51 -12.89 22.20
N ILE A 221 -28.59 -12.77 22.97
CA ILE A 221 -29.65 -13.78 23.01
C ILE A 221 -30.27 -13.92 21.62
N GLU A 222 -30.54 -12.82 20.94
CA GLU A 222 -31.12 -12.83 19.59
C GLU A 222 -30.19 -13.50 18.57
N ILE A 223 -28.89 -13.21 18.62
CA ILE A 223 -27.88 -13.86 17.75
C ILE A 223 -27.84 -15.36 18.00
N VAL A 224 -27.80 -15.80 19.26
CA VAL A 224 -27.79 -17.22 19.60
C VAL A 224 -29.06 -17.90 19.11
N LYS A 225 -30.24 -17.30 19.34
CA LYS A 225 -31.52 -17.83 18.86
C LYS A 225 -31.56 -17.97 17.34
N ARG A 226 -31.16 -16.93 16.59
CA ARG A 226 -31.14 -16.96 15.12
C ARG A 226 -30.15 -17.98 14.57
N ASN A 227 -28.99 -18.14 15.19
CA ASN A 227 -28.03 -19.17 14.79
C ASN A 227 -28.58 -20.57 15.03
N MET A 228 -29.20 -20.83 16.18
CA MET A 228 -29.84 -22.11 16.46
C MET A 228 -31.02 -22.40 15.51
N GLU A 229 -31.83 -21.40 15.17
CA GLU A 229 -32.93 -21.52 14.20
C GLU A 229 -32.40 -21.86 12.80
N PHE A 230 -31.32 -21.20 12.36
CA PHE A 230 -30.67 -21.47 11.09
C PHE A 230 -30.00 -22.84 11.04
N GLU A 231 -29.33 -23.28 12.10
CA GLU A 231 -28.71 -24.60 12.18
C GLU A 231 -29.75 -25.74 12.17
N ALA A 232 -30.91 -25.53 12.80
CA ALA A 232 -31.98 -26.50 12.84
C ALA A 232 -32.67 -26.70 11.48
N ASP A 233 -32.98 -25.61 10.77
CA ASP A 233 -33.59 -25.66 9.45
C ASP A 233 -33.18 -24.43 8.59
N PRO A 234 -32.07 -24.52 7.84
CA PRO A 234 -31.57 -23.41 7.03
C PRO A 234 -32.55 -22.96 5.95
N GLU A 235 -33.34 -23.89 5.38
CA GLU A 235 -34.26 -23.60 4.27
C GLU A 235 -35.45 -22.78 4.77
N LYS A 236 -36.09 -23.19 5.87
CA LYS A 236 -37.18 -22.42 6.48
C LYS A 236 -36.71 -21.07 6.98
N PHE A 237 -35.51 -21.00 7.57
CA PHE A 237 -34.95 -19.73 8.02
C PHE A 237 -34.74 -18.76 6.86
N CYS A 238 -34.16 -19.21 5.74
CA CYS A 238 -34.00 -18.37 4.55
C CYS A 238 -35.36 -17.92 3.99
N GLN A 239 -36.36 -18.80 3.93
CA GLN A 239 -37.71 -18.45 3.48
C GLN A 239 -38.36 -17.36 4.35
N LYS A 240 -38.16 -17.41 5.67
CA LYS A 240 -38.66 -16.40 6.61
C LYS A 240 -38.09 -15.00 6.33
N PHE A 241 -36.83 -14.91 5.92
CA PHE A 241 -36.15 -13.63 5.67
C PHE A 241 -36.09 -13.21 4.20
N GLU A 242 -36.53 -14.05 3.27
CA GLU A 242 -36.54 -13.76 1.82
C GLU A 242 -37.30 -12.47 1.45
N PRO A 243 -38.45 -12.12 2.07
CA PRO A 243 -39.11 -10.85 1.76
C PRO A 243 -38.22 -9.62 2.01
N LEU A 244 -37.49 -9.62 3.14
CA LEU A 244 -36.57 -8.53 3.49
C LEU A 244 -35.31 -8.54 2.60
N GLN A 245 -34.79 -9.72 2.27
CA GLN A 245 -33.67 -9.86 1.32
C GLN A 245 -34.04 -9.32 -0.06
N LYS A 246 -35.25 -9.63 -0.54
CA LYS A 246 -35.77 -9.16 -1.82
C LYS A 246 -35.95 -7.64 -1.82
N GLU A 247 -36.50 -7.07 -0.75
CA GLU A 247 -36.61 -5.61 -0.60
C GLU A 247 -35.24 -4.94 -0.68
N LEU A 248 -34.24 -5.45 0.05
CA LEU A 248 -32.87 -4.94 -0.01
C LEU A 248 -32.25 -5.06 -1.40
N ARG A 249 -32.44 -6.21 -2.08
CA ARG A 249 -31.97 -6.45 -3.45
C ARG A 249 -32.55 -5.43 -4.43
N GLU A 250 -33.85 -5.17 -4.33
CA GLU A 250 -34.54 -4.17 -5.15
C GLU A 250 -34.04 -2.75 -4.85
N ARG A 251 -33.82 -2.41 -3.57
CA ARG A 251 -33.26 -1.11 -3.18
C ARG A 251 -31.85 -0.90 -3.73
N ILE A 252 -30.98 -1.91 -3.66
CA ILE A 252 -29.62 -1.84 -4.23
C ILE A 252 -29.67 -1.69 -5.75
N ALA A 253 -30.54 -2.45 -6.42
CA ALA A 253 -30.71 -2.36 -7.86
C ALA A 253 -31.18 -0.96 -8.31
N LYS A 254 -32.18 -0.40 -7.62
CA LYS A 254 -32.66 0.97 -7.87
C LYS A 254 -31.56 2.01 -7.60
N ALA A 255 -30.85 1.88 -6.48
CA ALA A 255 -29.76 2.80 -6.12
C ALA A 255 -28.65 2.82 -7.17
N LYS A 256 -28.27 1.68 -7.76
CA LYS A 256 -27.28 1.62 -8.85
C LYS A 256 -27.72 2.38 -10.11
N VAL A 257 -29.03 2.46 -10.37
CA VAL A 257 -29.58 3.23 -11.50
C VAL A 257 -29.57 4.72 -11.15
N VAL A 258 -30.15 5.08 -10.00
CA VAL A 258 -30.28 6.48 -9.53
C VAL A 258 -28.92 7.14 -9.35
N LEU A 259 -27.88 6.40 -8.95
CA LEU A 259 -26.52 6.93 -8.73
C LEU A 259 -25.97 7.75 -9.91
N LYS A 260 -26.40 7.46 -11.14
CA LYS A 260 -25.96 8.21 -12.34
C LYS A 260 -26.49 9.64 -12.38
N ASP A 261 -27.62 9.87 -11.74
CA ASP A 261 -28.36 11.14 -11.74
C ASP A 261 -28.20 11.91 -10.42
N VAL A 262 -27.45 11.36 -9.45
CA VAL A 262 -27.21 12.03 -8.16
C VAL A 262 -26.26 13.20 -8.34
N VAL A 263 -26.70 14.38 -7.91
CA VAL A 263 -25.93 15.61 -7.92
C VAL A 263 -25.44 15.92 -6.51
N LEU A 264 -24.15 16.26 -6.40
CA LEU A 264 -23.55 16.84 -5.20
C LEU A 264 -23.55 18.37 -5.34
N PRO A 265 -24.33 19.10 -4.53
CA PRO A 265 -24.33 20.56 -4.54
C PRO A 265 -22.93 21.16 -4.34
N GLU A 266 -22.60 22.24 -5.07
CA GLU A 266 -21.26 22.86 -5.03
C GLU A 266 -20.87 23.36 -3.63
N ASN A 267 -21.84 23.89 -2.87
CA ASN A 267 -21.61 24.33 -1.49
C ASN A 267 -21.25 23.17 -0.54
N LEU A 268 -21.82 21.99 -0.74
CA LEU A 268 -21.43 20.79 0.01
C LEU A 268 -20.07 20.28 -0.43
N LEU A 269 -19.74 20.32 -1.72
CA LEU A 269 -18.41 19.98 -2.22
C LEU A 269 -17.34 20.92 -1.64
N GLU A 270 -17.60 22.23 -1.64
CA GLU A 270 -16.74 23.23 -1.01
C GLU A 270 -16.59 22.97 0.50
N GLY A 271 -17.70 22.62 1.17
CA GLY A 271 -17.71 22.24 2.57
C GLY A 271 -16.85 21.00 2.86
N ILE A 272 -16.90 19.98 2.00
CA ILE A 272 -16.06 18.77 2.11
C ILE A 272 -14.58 19.16 2.03
N CYS A 273 -14.18 19.91 0.99
CA CYS A 273 -12.79 20.27 0.78
C CYS A 273 -12.23 21.13 1.92
N LYS A 274 -13.00 22.13 2.38
CA LYS A 274 -12.60 22.96 3.51
C LYS A 274 -12.48 22.14 4.80
N ALA A 275 -13.41 21.24 5.07
CA ALA A 275 -13.37 20.40 6.27
C ALA A 275 -12.18 19.42 6.25
N CYS A 276 -11.85 18.84 5.08
CA CYS A 276 -10.66 18.00 4.92
C CYS A 276 -9.35 18.78 5.16
N LEU A 277 -9.28 20.04 4.70
CA LEU A 277 -8.15 20.92 4.98
C LEU A 277 -8.05 21.31 6.46
N ASP A 278 -9.16 21.66 7.09
CA ASP A 278 -9.22 22.02 8.51
C ASP A 278 -8.80 20.83 9.40
N LEU A 279 -9.18 19.61 9.00
CA LEU A 279 -8.74 18.37 9.63
C LEU A 279 -7.31 17.97 9.27
N LYS A 280 -6.57 18.73 8.45
CA LYS A 280 -5.20 18.41 8.00
C LYS A 280 -5.04 17.00 7.42
N VAL A 281 -6.04 16.53 6.67
CA VAL A 281 -5.97 15.22 6.01
C VAL A 281 -5.09 15.35 4.76
N ASP A 282 -4.26 14.35 4.51
CA ASP A 282 -3.32 14.38 3.39
C ASP A 282 -3.99 14.04 2.05
N GLY A 283 -3.69 14.84 1.01
CA GLY A 283 -4.11 14.59 -0.36
C GLY A 283 -5.61 14.82 -0.64
N LEU A 284 -6.05 14.45 -1.85
CA LEU A 284 -7.43 14.65 -2.34
C LEU A 284 -8.28 13.36 -2.34
N ARG A 285 -7.67 12.22 -2.01
CA ARG A 285 -8.37 10.94 -1.92
C ARG A 285 -9.55 11.00 -0.93
N PRO A 286 -9.42 11.58 0.27
CA PRO A 286 -10.54 11.69 1.20
C PRO A 286 -11.72 12.45 0.60
N ASP A 287 -11.48 13.59 -0.05
CA ASP A 287 -12.52 14.42 -0.68
C ASP A 287 -13.32 13.63 -1.71
N ILE A 288 -12.61 12.94 -2.61
CA ILE A 288 -13.21 12.13 -3.68
C ILE A 288 -14.03 10.98 -3.08
N VAL A 289 -13.51 10.32 -2.04
CA VAL A 289 -14.20 9.20 -1.39
C VAL A 289 -15.46 9.69 -0.68
N ILE A 290 -15.40 10.81 0.05
CA ILE A 290 -16.56 11.38 0.74
C ILE A 290 -17.64 11.76 -0.26
N ALA A 291 -17.28 12.42 -1.37
CA ALA A 291 -18.22 12.78 -2.43
C ALA A 291 -18.88 11.54 -3.08
N LYS A 292 -18.10 10.51 -3.41
CA LYS A 292 -18.62 9.26 -4.00
C LYS A 292 -19.51 8.49 -3.02
N ALA A 293 -19.13 8.44 -1.75
CA ALA A 293 -19.86 7.73 -0.71
C ALA A 293 -21.16 8.45 -0.34
N SER A 294 -21.15 9.79 -0.26
CA SER A 294 -22.36 10.58 0.00
C SER A 294 -23.37 10.48 -1.15
N ALA A 295 -22.89 10.45 -2.40
CA ALA A 295 -23.74 10.18 -3.57
C ALA A 295 -24.36 8.77 -3.52
N ALA A 296 -23.60 7.76 -3.12
CA ALA A 296 -24.11 6.40 -2.95
C ALA A 296 -25.12 6.27 -1.80
N LEU A 297 -24.93 7.01 -0.70
CA LEU A 297 -25.90 7.10 0.41
C LEU A 297 -27.22 7.73 -0.05
N ALA A 298 -27.16 8.87 -0.76
CA ALA A 298 -28.34 9.52 -1.32
C ALA A 298 -29.09 8.59 -2.30
N ALA A 299 -28.35 7.91 -3.19
CA ALA A 299 -28.93 6.93 -4.12
C ALA A 299 -29.60 5.76 -3.39
N PHE A 300 -29.03 5.28 -2.27
CA PHE A 300 -29.60 4.19 -1.47
C PHE A 300 -30.92 4.57 -0.80
N GLU A 301 -31.10 5.85 -0.49
CA GLU A 301 -32.36 6.43 -0.01
C GLU A 301 -33.28 6.90 -1.14
N ASN A 302 -32.95 6.58 -2.40
CA ASN A 302 -33.71 6.95 -3.59
C ASN A 302 -33.86 8.48 -3.76
N ARG A 303 -32.82 9.24 -3.37
CA ARG A 303 -32.71 10.69 -3.57
C ARG A 303 -31.70 10.99 -4.68
N THR A 304 -31.93 12.09 -5.41
CA THR A 304 -31.04 12.59 -6.48
C THR A 304 -30.14 13.75 -6.04
N GLU A 305 -30.27 14.20 -4.80
CA GLU A 305 -29.47 15.29 -4.25
C GLU A 305 -28.84 14.87 -2.92
N VAL A 306 -27.55 15.14 -2.77
CA VAL A 306 -26.78 14.84 -1.56
C VAL A 306 -27.11 15.84 -0.44
N THR A 307 -27.29 15.34 0.78
CA THR A 307 -27.55 16.17 1.97
C THR A 307 -26.32 16.24 2.89
N LEU A 308 -26.33 17.16 3.84
CA LEU A 308 -25.29 17.25 4.87
C LEU A 308 -25.16 15.95 5.69
N ASN A 309 -26.27 15.27 5.99
CA ASN A 309 -26.23 14.03 6.76
C ASN A 309 -25.49 12.92 5.99
N ASP A 310 -25.69 12.83 4.67
CA ASP A 310 -24.95 11.89 3.82
C ASP A 310 -23.45 12.17 3.87
N VAL A 311 -23.06 13.44 3.81
CA VAL A 311 -21.66 13.87 3.90
C VAL A 311 -21.06 13.53 5.26
N LEU A 312 -21.78 13.74 6.36
CA LEU A 312 -21.30 13.44 7.72
C LEU A 312 -21.05 11.94 7.90
N VAL A 313 -21.97 11.10 7.45
CA VAL A 313 -21.82 9.64 7.52
C VAL A 313 -20.68 9.18 6.62
N ALA A 314 -20.60 9.68 5.39
CA ALA A 314 -19.52 9.39 4.46
C ALA A 314 -18.15 9.81 5.00
N ALA A 315 -18.05 11.00 5.62
CA ALA A 315 -16.82 11.50 6.24
C ALA A 315 -16.36 10.61 7.39
N GLU A 316 -17.27 10.16 8.25
CA GLU A 316 -16.94 9.25 9.35
C GLU A 316 -16.37 7.91 8.84
N LEU A 317 -16.92 7.38 7.74
CA LEU A 317 -16.42 6.16 7.10
C LEU A 317 -15.07 6.37 6.38
N ALA A 318 -14.86 7.54 5.79
CA ALA A 318 -13.69 7.82 4.95
C ALA A 318 -12.46 8.30 5.74
N LEU A 319 -12.65 8.92 6.90
CA LEU A 319 -11.58 9.60 7.66
C LEU A 319 -11.13 8.87 8.93
N SER A 320 -11.95 7.96 9.47
CA SER A 320 -11.70 7.32 10.78
C SER A 320 -10.43 6.47 10.88
N HIS A 321 -9.80 6.14 9.75
CA HIS A 321 -8.57 5.35 9.67
C HIS A 321 -7.39 6.10 9.07
N ARG A 322 -7.58 7.33 8.59
CA ARG A 322 -6.53 8.10 7.91
C ARG A 322 -5.70 8.86 8.92
N THR A 323 -4.39 8.71 8.83
CA THR A 323 -3.47 9.57 9.57
C THR A 323 -3.52 10.99 9.01
N ARG A 324 -3.12 11.96 9.84
CA ARG A 324 -3.14 13.38 9.48
C ARG A 324 -1.75 13.98 9.53
N GLU A 325 -1.56 15.10 8.84
CA GLU A 325 -0.31 15.87 8.82
C GLU A 325 0.90 14.97 8.47
N GLY A 326 0.86 14.27 7.35
CA GLY A 326 1.94 13.38 6.89
C GLY A 326 2.22 12.17 7.79
N GLY A 327 1.29 11.80 8.66
CA GLY A 327 1.45 10.68 9.60
C GLY A 327 1.79 11.08 11.03
N PHE A 328 1.89 12.38 11.35
CA PHE A 328 2.23 12.85 12.70
C PHE A 328 1.04 12.90 13.66
N LEU A 329 -0.18 13.03 13.12
CA LEU A 329 -1.40 13.09 13.91
C LEU A 329 -2.23 11.81 13.75
N GLU A 330 -2.83 11.38 14.85
CA GLU A 330 -3.77 10.25 14.86
C GLU A 330 -5.03 10.55 14.03
N PRO A 331 -5.73 9.51 13.55
CA PRO A 331 -7.00 9.68 12.85
C PRO A 331 -8.00 10.52 13.64
N ALA A 332 -8.78 11.33 12.91
CA ALA A 332 -9.79 12.18 13.53
C ALA A 332 -10.88 11.34 14.19
N THR A 333 -11.30 11.75 15.38
CA THR A 333 -12.40 11.06 16.07
C THR A 333 -13.74 11.34 15.37
N PRO A 334 -14.74 10.44 15.46
CA PRO A 334 -16.06 10.70 14.89
C PRO A 334 -16.72 12.01 15.35
N GLN A 335 -16.45 12.43 16.59
CA GLN A 335 -16.96 13.69 17.14
C GLN A 335 -16.26 14.89 16.48
N GLU A 336 -14.94 14.87 16.40
CA GLU A 336 -14.14 15.91 15.75
C GLU A 336 -14.54 16.08 14.27
N ILE A 337 -14.73 14.97 13.55
CA ILE A 337 -15.21 14.99 12.16
C ILE A 337 -16.58 15.68 12.08
N ARG A 338 -17.54 15.28 12.92
CA ARG A 338 -18.89 15.87 12.88
C ARG A 338 -18.89 17.35 13.20
N GLU A 339 -18.12 17.77 14.19
CA GLU A 339 -18.00 19.17 14.60
C GLU A 339 -17.42 20.04 13.49
N VAL A 340 -16.30 19.63 12.90
CA VAL A 340 -15.62 20.38 11.83
C VAL A 340 -16.49 20.45 10.58
N PHE A 341 -17.02 19.31 10.11
CA PHE A 341 -17.88 19.31 8.91
C PHE A 341 -19.14 20.15 9.11
N THR A 342 -19.80 20.06 10.27
CA THR A 342 -20.99 20.86 10.55
C THR A 342 -20.67 22.35 10.64
N ALA A 343 -19.58 22.73 11.30
CA ALA A 343 -19.16 24.12 11.43
C ALA A 343 -18.79 24.72 10.06
N THR A 344 -18.03 23.99 9.25
CA THR A 344 -17.55 24.44 7.95
C THR A 344 -18.67 24.57 6.95
N VAL A 345 -19.58 23.59 6.89
CA VAL A 345 -20.76 23.67 6.01
C VAL A 345 -21.67 24.83 6.43
N LYS A 346 -21.93 25.02 7.73
CA LYS A 346 -22.72 26.18 8.21
C LYS A 346 -22.10 27.52 7.80
N LYS A 347 -20.76 27.64 7.85
CA LYS A 347 -20.06 28.85 7.39
C LYS A 347 -20.31 29.07 5.89
N VAL A 348 -20.14 28.05 5.05
CA VAL A 348 -20.36 28.16 3.59
C VAL A 348 -21.80 28.62 3.28
N PHE A 349 -22.81 28.00 3.91
CA PHE A 349 -24.22 28.41 3.73
C PHE A 349 -24.52 29.83 4.23
N GLN A 350 -23.84 30.32 5.28
CA GLN A 350 -24.00 31.70 5.76
C GLN A 350 -23.37 32.72 4.81
N PHE A 351 -22.25 32.38 4.17
CA PHE A 351 -21.59 33.23 3.17
C PHE A 351 -22.42 33.37 1.89
N GLU A 352 -23.12 32.32 1.45
CA GLU A 352 -24.06 32.43 0.30
C GLU A 352 -25.21 33.40 0.59
N LYS A 353 -25.86 33.27 1.77
CA LYS A 353 -26.97 34.16 2.16
C LYS A 353 -26.55 35.62 2.31
N THR A 354 -25.32 35.88 2.74
CA THR A 354 -24.76 37.24 2.84
C THR A 354 -24.21 37.78 1.50
N GLY A 355 -23.77 36.88 0.61
CA GLY A 355 -23.36 37.17 -0.76
C GLY A 355 -24.54 37.57 -1.67
N GLU A 356 -25.70 36.95 -1.49
CA GLU A 356 -26.92 37.33 -2.22
C GLU A 356 -27.51 38.67 -1.77
N THR A 357 -27.46 38.97 -0.46
CA THR A 357 -27.87 40.30 0.05
C THR A 357 -26.92 41.40 -0.40
N THR A 358 -25.60 41.14 -0.42
CA THR A 358 -24.64 42.12 -0.95
C THR A 358 -24.76 42.32 -2.47
N LYS A 359 -25.08 41.31 -3.29
CA LYS A 359 -25.36 41.53 -4.73
C LYS A 359 -26.59 42.43 -4.96
N LYS A 360 -27.69 42.22 -4.23
CA LYS A 360 -28.89 43.10 -4.28
C LYS A 360 -28.63 44.52 -3.74
N GLU A 361 -27.78 44.67 -2.72
CA GLU A 361 -27.38 45.98 -2.20
C GLU A 361 -26.37 46.71 -3.10
N VAL A 362 -25.50 45.99 -3.80
CA VAL A 362 -24.56 46.54 -4.79
C VAL A 362 -25.30 47.00 -6.05
N GLU A 363 -26.35 46.30 -6.48
CA GLU A 363 -27.26 46.79 -7.54
C GLU A 363 -28.02 48.06 -7.10
N LYS A 364 -28.55 48.10 -5.87
CA LYS A 364 -29.16 49.32 -5.32
C LYS A 364 -28.18 50.49 -5.17
N ARG A 365 -26.90 50.21 -4.89
CA ARG A 365 -25.85 51.24 -4.75
C ARG A 365 -25.31 51.77 -6.09
N LYS A 366 -25.50 51.06 -7.20
CA LYS A 366 -25.11 51.56 -8.54
C LYS A 366 -26.02 52.68 -9.07
N VAL A 367 -27.24 52.82 -8.53
CA VAL A 367 -28.21 53.86 -8.95
C VAL A 367 -27.97 55.21 -8.25
N LEU A 368 -27.12 55.29 -7.23
CA LEU A 368 -27.02 56.47 -6.35
C LEU A 368 -25.66 57.16 -6.29
N LYS A 369 -24.72 56.91 -7.21
CA LYS A 369 -23.43 57.62 -7.22
C LYS A 369 -23.25 58.56 -8.41
N GLY A 370 -23.95 59.69 -8.33
CA GLY A 370 -23.60 60.91 -9.03
C GLY A 370 -23.64 62.09 -8.06
N LYS A 371 -22.54 62.31 -7.32
CA LYS A 371 -22.04 63.57 -6.74
C LYS A 371 -21.02 63.30 -5.62
N ALA A 372 -19.76 63.69 -5.89
CA ALA A 372 -18.83 64.50 -5.07
C ALA A 372 -18.66 64.19 -3.55
N VAL A 373 -17.51 64.28 -2.85
CA VAL A 373 -16.16 64.85 -3.06
C VAL A 373 -15.36 64.60 -1.73
N PHE A 374 -14.11 64.13 -1.83
CA PHE A 374 -12.87 64.51 -1.06
C PHE A 374 -12.48 64.18 0.42
N TRP A 375 -11.11 64.13 0.57
CA TRP A 375 -10.14 64.23 1.71
C TRP A 375 -10.16 63.11 2.80
N ALA A 376 -9.06 62.58 3.36
CA ALA A 376 -7.61 62.68 3.16
C ALA A 376 -6.87 61.55 3.94
N LYS A 377 -5.61 61.32 3.57
CA LYS A 377 -4.65 60.30 4.04
C LYS A 377 -3.97 60.73 5.35
N LYS A 378 -3.74 59.80 6.30
CA LYS A 378 -2.71 59.95 7.35
C LYS A 378 -2.09 58.58 7.66
N GLU A 379 -0.76 58.54 7.59
CA GLU A 379 0.12 57.40 7.82
C GLU A 379 0.29 57.13 9.33
N ALA A 380 0.40 55.86 9.71
CA ALA A 380 0.62 55.40 11.09
C ALA A 380 2.09 54.97 11.29
N THR A 381 2.65 55.36 12.43
CA THR A 381 4.04 55.25 12.87
C THR A 381 4.36 53.90 13.55
N GLU A 382 5.59 53.43 13.40
CA GLU A 382 6.18 52.15 13.87
C GLU A 382 6.24 51.95 15.42
N GLU A 383 5.49 52.72 16.21
CA GLU A 383 5.48 52.63 17.69
C GLU A 383 4.28 51.88 18.29
N GLU A 384 3.36 51.35 17.46
CA GLU A 384 2.18 50.58 17.92
C GLU A 384 2.32 49.05 17.77
N GLU A 385 3.29 48.53 17.02
CA GLU A 385 3.53 47.08 16.90
C GLU A 385 4.36 46.49 18.06
N GLU A 386 5.09 47.31 18.82
CA GLU A 386 5.96 46.83 19.90
C GLU A 386 5.25 46.66 21.26
N LYS A 387 4.01 47.15 21.40
CA LYS A 387 3.22 47.06 22.65
C LYS A 387 2.22 45.90 22.69
N ALA A 388 1.96 45.21 21.56
CA ALA A 388 1.08 44.04 21.53
C ALA A 388 1.79 42.71 21.87
N ASN A 389 3.13 42.69 21.93
CA ASN A 389 3.91 41.46 22.15
C ASN A 389 4.49 41.29 23.58
N LYS A 390 4.01 42.08 24.55
CA LYS A 390 4.50 42.04 25.95
C LYS A 390 3.48 41.61 27.01
N GLU A 391 2.29 41.13 26.63
CA GLU A 391 1.25 40.75 27.60
C GLU A 391 0.94 39.24 27.73
N THR A 392 1.74 38.35 27.16
CA THR A 392 1.51 36.88 27.28
C THR A 392 2.72 36.07 27.76
N PHE A 393 3.70 36.70 28.41
CA PHE A 393 4.91 36.00 28.87
C PHE A 393 5.17 36.01 30.39
N LEU A 394 4.23 36.49 31.23
CA LEU A 394 4.47 36.65 32.67
C LEU A 394 3.40 36.03 33.59
N LYS A 395 2.83 34.88 33.22
CA LYS A 395 2.12 34.00 34.15
C LYS A 395 2.31 32.52 33.81
N LYS A 396 3.46 31.93 34.19
CA LYS A 396 3.61 30.57 34.76
C LYS A 396 5.07 30.13 34.88
N LEU A 397 5.73 30.66 35.89
CA LEU A 397 6.88 30.10 36.62
C LEU A 397 6.84 30.92 37.94
N ASP A 398 6.69 30.39 39.14
CA ASP A 398 7.20 29.14 39.69
C ASP A 398 6.44 28.85 41.00
N ARG A 399 5.91 27.63 41.17
CA ARG A 399 5.72 27.02 42.51
C ARG A 399 6.17 25.57 42.44
N LYS A 400 7.38 25.38 42.94
CA LYS A 400 8.15 24.15 43.09
C LYS A 400 7.45 23.08 43.94
N ARG A 401 7.80 21.84 43.59
CA ARG A 401 8.03 20.65 44.45
C ARG A 401 6.84 20.06 45.22
N MET A 402 6.45 18.84 44.83
CA MET A 402 6.58 17.60 45.62
C MET A 402 5.79 16.45 44.96
N SER A 403 6.48 15.52 44.31
CA SER A 403 6.16 14.07 44.23
C SER A 403 7.01 13.43 43.12
N LEU A 404 8.31 13.34 43.40
CA LEU A 404 9.29 12.59 42.62
C LEU A 404 9.58 11.28 43.35
N ILE A 405 8.55 10.47 43.65
CA ILE A 405 8.68 9.10 44.18
C ILE A 405 7.45 8.30 43.72
N PHE A 406 7.46 7.72 42.51
CA PHE A 406 6.75 6.46 42.21
C PHE A 406 7.05 5.77 40.86
N PHE A 407 8.16 6.06 40.17
CA PHE A 407 8.46 5.40 38.88
C PHE A 407 9.82 4.67 38.80
N ILE A 408 10.45 4.40 39.94
CA ILE A 408 11.73 3.66 40.03
C ILE A 408 11.54 2.23 40.60
N ASN A 409 10.32 1.70 40.69
CA ASN A 409 10.09 0.31 41.12
C ASN A 409 9.11 -0.45 40.21
N ARG A 410 9.52 -0.69 38.96
CA ARG A 410 8.93 -1.79 38.15
C ARG A 410 9.82 -2.36 37.05
N LEU A 411 11.14 -2.10 37.07
CA LEU A 411 12.04 -2.64 36.03
C LEU A 411 13.05 -3.70 36.50
N PHE A 412 13.13 -3.99 37.80
CA PHE A 412 14.06 -5.01 38.30
C PHE A 412 13.46 -5.88 39.39
N ARG A 413 12.96 -7.06 39.00
CA ARG A 413 13.18 -8.34 39.70
C ARG A 413 12.56 -9.51 38.93
N GLY A 414 13.39 -10.48 38.53
CA GLY A 414 12.94 -11.82 38.16
C GLY A 414 13.79 -12.57 37.13
N VAL A 415 15.03 -12.91 37.47
CA VAL A 415 15.88 -13.88 36.75
C VAL A 415 15.53 -15.30 37.23
N ILE A 416 15.33 -16.28 36.33
CA ILE A 416 15.70 -17.70 36.55
C ILE A 416 16.26 -18.31 35.25
N PHE A 417 17.39 -19.01 35.41
CA PHE A 417 18.22 -19.79 34.48
C PHE A 417 17.50 -20.92 33.70
N GLY A 418 18.06 -21.33 32.55
CA GLY A 418 17.74 -22.64 31.96
C GLY A 418 18.33 -22.98 30.58
N PHE A 419 19.55 -23.53 30.58
CA PHE A 419 20.14 -24.49 29.63
C PHE A 419 20.21 -24.20 28.11
N GLY A 420 21.46 -24.12 27.62
CA GLY A 420 21.79 -24.13 26.21
C GLY A 420 21.36 -25.42 25.49
N LYS A 421 20.78 -25.25 24.30
CA LYS A 421 20.68 -26.30 23.29
C LYS A 421 21.60 -25.98 22.13
N LYS A 422 22.54 -26.90 21.88
CA LYS A 422 23.40 -26.96 20.69
C LYS A 422 22.60 -26.65 19.42
N LEU A 423 22.98 -25.61 18.69
CA LEU A 423 22.54 -25.43 17.30
C LEU A 423 23.10 -26.58 16.47
N LYS A 424 22.17 -27.40 15.95
CA LYS A 424 22.45 -28.46 14.97
C LYS A 424 23.10 -27.84 13.73
N ARG A 425 24.11 -28.53 13.19
CA ARG A 425 24.80 -28.20 11.94
C ARG A 425 23.81 -27.77 10.86
N SER A 426 24.10 -26.65 10.21
CA SER A 426 23.38 -26.19 9.01
C SER A 426 23.38 -27.29 7.94
N PRO A 427 22.27 -27.47 7.20
CA PRO A 427 22.20 -28.43 6.11
C PRO A 427 23.24 -28.09 5.04
N LYS A 428 23.94 -29.10 4.52
CA LYS A 428 25.08 -28.97 3.59
C LYS A 428 24.73 -28.36 2.21
N ASN A 429 23.47 -28.03 1.95
CA ASN A 429 22.97 -27.57 0.65
C ASN A 429 22.13 -26.27 0.72
N ALA A 430 22.50 -25.31 1.59
CA ALA A 430 21.96 -23.96 1.48
C ALA A 430 22.74 -23.19 0.39
N PRO A 431 22.08 -22.52 -0.58
CA PRO A 431 22.78 -21.71 -1.56
C PRO A 431 23.51 -20.58 -0.83
N VAL A 432 24.84 -20.61 -0.85
CA VAL A 432 25.67 -19.53 -0.33
C VAL A 432 25.52 -18.36 -1.30
N SER A 433 24.80 -17.32 -0.90
CA SER A 433 24.78 -16.06 -1.65
C SER A 433 26.12 -15.36 -1.43
N GLU A 434 27.05 -15.47 -2.37
CA GLU A 434 28.17 -14.53 -2.43
C GLU A 434 27.58 -13.15 -2.80
N GLY A 435 27.44 -12.27 -1.81
CA GLY A 435 27.05 -10.89 -2.04
C GLY A 435 28.23 -10.13 -2.63
N PHE A 436 28.19 -9.82 -3.93
CA PHE A 436 29.24 -9.04 -4.58
C PHE A 436 28.97 -7.54 -4.41
N GLN A 437 29.99 -6.79 -3.97
CA GLN A 437 29.96 -5.33 -4.00
C GLN A 437 30.31 -4.82 -5.40
N ILE A 438 29.64 -3.74 -5.81
CA ILE A 438 29.92 -3.02 -7.06
C ILE A 438 31.38 -2.54 -7.02
N GLY A 439 32.18 -3.01 -7.99
CA GLY A 439 33.61 -2.68 -8.11
C GLY A 439 34.60 -3.67 -7.48
N SER A 440 34.15 -4.83 -6.99
CA SER A 440 35.07 -5.88 -6.54
C SER A 440 35.84 -6.55 -7.69
N ASP A 441 37.12 -6.87 -7.50
CA ASP A 441 37.98 -7.49 -8.52
C ASP A 441 37.47 -8.85 -9.04
N LYS A 442 36.57 -9.52 -8.29
CA LYS A 442 35.89 -10.76 -8.70
C LYS A 442 34.85 -10.56 -9.82
N LEU A 443 34.48 -9.32 -10.14
CA LEU A 443 33.61 -8.98 -11.29
C LEU A 443 34.41 -8.76 -12.59
N ARG A 444 35.73 -8.96 -12.59
CA ARG A 444 36.55 -8.85 -13.81
C ARG A 444 36.40 -10.10 -14.67
N GLY A 445 35.41 -10.05 -15.56
CA GLY A 445 35.20 -11.02 -16.62
C GLY A 445 33.70 -11.20 -16.90
N GLU A 446 33.22 -10.56 -17.98
CA GLU A 446 31.93 -10.86 -18.63
C GLU A 446 30.62 -10.36 -17.97
N THR A 447 30.64 -9.22 -17.28
CA THR A 447 29.43 -8.42 -17.05
C THR A 447 29.22 -7.44 -18.20
N TYR A 448 28.16 -7.63 -18.99
CA TYR A 448 27.76 -6.69 -20.04
C TYR A 448 26.64 -5.79 -19.49
N GLU A 449 26.96 -4.52 -19.26
CA GLU A 449 25.98 -3.47 -18.96
C GLU A 449 25.54 -2.82 -20.28
N GLU A 450 24.25 -2.85 -20.59
CA GLU A 450 23.70 -2.10 -21.73
C GLU A 450 23.79 -0.60 -21.43
N LYS A 451 24.80 0.07 -21.99
CA LYS A 451 24.85 1.54 -22.03
C LYS A 451 23.88 2.04 -23.10
N MET A 452 22.90 2.86 -22.71
CA MET A 452 22.23 3.77 -23.63
C MET A 452 23.14 5.00 -23.85
N GLU A 453 23.86 5.07 -24.96
CA GLU A 453 24.61 6.27 -25.34
C GLU A 453 23.88 7.08 -26.43
N LYS A 454 23.56 8.34 -26.09
CA LYS A 454 23.43 9.44 -27.06
C LYS A 454 24.84 9.90 -27.42
N GLY A 455 25.21 9.83 -28.69
CA GLY A 455 26.59 10.05 -29.14
C GLY A 455 27.04 11.51 -29.18
N LYS A 456 28.37 11.71 -29.10
CA LYS A 456 29.26 12.42 -30.04
C LYS A 456 30.74 12.26 -29.61
N GLY A 457 31.66 12.37 -30.58
CA GLY A 457 33.10 12.01 -30.55
C GLY A 457 33.95 12.69 -29.46
N ASP A 458 35.24 12.35 -29.26
CA ASP A 458 36.35 12.31 -30.22
C ASP A 458 37.55 11.42 -29.78
N LEU A 459 38.47 11.16 -30.71
CA LEU A 459 39.70 10.35 -30.63
C LEU A 459 40.87 10.95 -29.80
N LYS A 460 41.66 10.08 -29.14
CA LYS A 460 43.14 10.04 -28.94
C LYS A 460 43.43 9.00 -27.84
N GLY A 461 44.22 7.94 -28.02
CA GLY A 461 45.64 7.91 -28.37
C GLY A 461 46.43 7.41 -27.14
N ILE A 462 47.02 6.21 -27.24
CA ILE A 462 47.65 5.40 -26.16
C ILE A 462 49.01 6.02 -25.71
N PRO A 463 49.49 5.77 -24.48
CA PRO A 463 50.63 4.84 -24.37
C PRO A 463 50.53 3.84 -23.20
N THR A 464 51.15 2.68 -23.45
CA THR A 464 51.37 1.52 -22.58
C THR A 464 52.70 1.57 -21.82
N VAL A 465 52.70 0.90 -20.67
CA VAL A 465 53.75 0.08 -20.02
C VAL A 465 55.22 0.39 -20.30
N SER A 466 55.81 1.25 -19.46
CA SER A 466 57.16 1.08 -18.92
C SER A 466 57.41 2.12 -17.83
N ASP A 467 57.13 1.76 -16.58
CA ASP A 467 57.87 2.25 -15.41
C ASP A 467 57.76 1.17 -14.34
N ALA A 468 58.57 0.15 -14.58
CA ALA A 468 58.83 -0.95 -13.69
C ALA A 468 59.72 -0.49 -12.53
N ALA A 469 59.29 -0.75 -11.30
CA ALA A 469 60.21 -1.05 -10.21
C ALA A 469 59.51 -1.93 -9.16
N LYS A 470 59.94 -3.20 -9.18
CA LYS A 470 59.74 -4.28 -8.19
C LYS A 470 60.15 -3.80 -6.76
N ALA A 471 59.88 -4.45 -5.64
CA ALA A 471 59.63 -5.86 -5.36
C ALA A 471 59.02 -6.04 -3.94
N SER A 472 58.32 -7.15 -3.74
CA SER A 472 58.19 -7.91 -2.48
C SER A 472 59.60 -8.34 -1.98
N GLU A 473 59.91 -8.67 -0.73
CA GLU A 473 59.23 -9.34 0.39
C GLU A 473 60.25 -9.30 1.58
N VAL A 474 59.88 -9.74 2.79
CA VAL A 474 60.66 -10.69 3.65
C VAL A 474 60.35 -10.53 5.17
N SER A 475 59.99 -11.69 5.73
CA SER A 475 60.19 -12.23 7.09
C SER A 475 59.26 -11.87 8.26
N LYS A 476 58.72 -12.97 8.82
CA LYS A 476 58.23 -13.14 10.19
C LYS A 476 59.40 -13.22 11.18
N GLY A 477 59.18 -12.75 12.41
CA GLY A 477 59.97 -13.06 13.61
C GLY A 477 59.30 -12.46 14.87
N PHE A 478 59.20 -13.25 15.94
CA PHE A 478 58.40 -13.05 17.16
C PHE A 478 59.30 -12.66 18.37
N PRO A 479 58.75 -12.49 19.60
CA PRO A 479 58.61 -11.26 20.41
C PRO A 479 59.75 -11.04 21.44
N ILE A 480 59.66 -10.02 22.32
CA ILE A 480 60.09 -10.08 23.75
C ILE A 480 59.55 -8.86 24.54
N LEU A 481 59.14 -9.16 25.77
CA LEU A 481 58.55 -8.34 26.83
C LEU A 481 59.50 -7.30 27.46
N SER A 482 58.87 -6.47 28.31
CA SER A 482 59.42 -5.60 29.38
C SER A 482 59.84 -4.20 28.90
N SER A 483 59.52 -3.09 29.57
CA SER A 483 59.27 -2.85 30.99
C SER A 483 58.64 -1.45 31.20
N LEU A 484 57.86 -1.30 32.28
CA LEU A 484 57.75 -0.14 33.21
C LEU A 484 57.48 1.28 32.60
N GLU A 485 56.66 2.17 33.14
CA GLU A 485 56.06 2.34 34.46
C GLU A 485 54.99 3.47 34.39
N LYS A 486 54.20 3.55 35.45
CA LYS A 486 53.03 4.42 35.67
C LYS A 486 53.27 5.92 35.43
N LYS A 487 52.25 6.63 34.90
CA LYS A 487 51.76 7.90 35.47
C LYS A 487 50.29 8.14 35.11
N VAL A 488 49.48 8.21 36.15
CA VAL A 488 48.06 8.60 36.17
C VAL A 488 47.94 10.09 35.87
N VAL A 489 47.14 10.50 34.87
CA VAL A 489 46.59 11.86 34.76
C VAL A 489 45.16 11.80 34.19
N SER A 490 44.32 12.70 34.71
CA SER A 490 42.85 12.78 34.64
C SER A 490 42.23 13.00 33.24
N PRO A 491 40.90 12.84 33.09
CA PRO A 491 40.21 12.75 31.78
C PRO A 491 40.02 14.06 30.97
N SER A 492 40.73 15.16 31.25
CA SER A 492 40.32 16.49 30.78
C SER A 492 41.31 17.27 29.90
N SER A 493 42.36 16.65 29.35
CA SER A 493 43.35 17.38 28.55
C SER A 493 43.76 16.70 27.22
N PHE A 494 42.81 16.12 26.50
CA PHE A 494 43.04 15.71 25.10
C PHE A 494 42.01 16.30 24.14
N PHE A 495 41.76 17.60 24.27
CA PHE A 495 41.27 18.41 23.16
C PHE A 495 42.43 19.22 22.56
N LEU A 496 42.56 19.11 21.24
CA LEU A 496 43.34 19.90 20.27
C LEU A 496 44.81 19.55 20.01
N LYS A 497 45.02 18.87 18.86
CA LYS A 497 45.69 19.48 17.70
C LYS A 497 45.31 18.74 16.42
N MET A 498 44.14 19.06 15.87
CA MET A 498 43.83 18.72 14.47
C MET A 498 44.67 19.62 13.56
N GLY A 499 45.72 19.06 12.98
CA GLY A 499 46.31 19.61 11.77
C GLY A 499 45.26 19.55 10.64
N LYS A 500 45.02 20.67 9.95
CA LYS A 500 44.10 20.75 8.81
C LYS A 500 44.59 19.84 7.68
N ILE A 501 44.11 18.60 7.63
CA ILE A 501 44.24 17.74 6.46
C ILE A 501 43.14 18.17 5.48
N LYS A 502 43.53 18.94 4.45
CA LYS A 502 42.67 19.17 3.28
C LYS A 502 42.49 17.85 2.53
N THR A 503 41.40 17.14 2.78
CA THR A 503 40.92 16.11 1.86
C THR A 503 39.60 16.56 1.25
N ARG A 504 39.66 17.01 -0.01
CA ARG A 504 38.50 16.97 -0.90
C ARG A 504 38.18 15.50 -1.16
N LYS A 505 37.31 14.91 -0.35
CA LYS A 505 36.55 13.71 -0.74
C LYS A 505 35.10 13.95 -0.38
N ARG A 506 34.21 13.82 -1.37
CA ARG A 506 32.76 13.82 -1.17
C ARG A 506 32.45 12.78 -0.10
N GLY A 507 31.89 13.20 1.02
CA GLY A 507 31.42 12.29 2.07
C GLY A 507 30.34 11.40 1.48
N VAL A 508 30.67 10.14 1.22
CA VAL A 508 29.66 9.11 0.97
C VAL A 508 29.19 8.69 2.36
N TYR A 509 28.04 9.20 2.80
CA TYR A 509 27.36 8.66 3.96
C TYR A 509 27.01 7.19 3.65
N ALA A 510 27.68 6.26 4.32
CA ALA A 510 27.29 4.85 4.30
C ALA A 510 26.00 4.73 5.12
N GLY A 511 24.85 4.77 4.45
CA GLY A 511 23.57 4.46 5.10
C GLY A 511 23.55 3.00 5.58
N ARG A 512 22.47 2.62 6.30
CA ARG A 512 22.24 1.24 6.79
C ARG A 512 22.19 0.17 5.69
N HIS A 513 22.24 0.57 4.42
CA HIS A 513 22.17 -0.31 3.27
C HIS A 513 23.26 0.03 2.25
N ALA A 514 23.93 -1.00 1.72
CA ALA A 514 24.86 -0.91 0.60
C ALA A 514 24.23 -1.43 -0.69
N GLN A 515 24.64 -0.88 -1.82
CA GLN A 515 24.23 -1.39 -3.13
C GLN A 515 24.98 -2.70 -3.41
N ALA A 516 24.24 -3.79 -3.60
CA ALA A 516 24.77 -5.12 -3.85
C ALA A 516 24.14 -5.74 -5.10
N ILE A 517 24.86 -6.66 -5.73
CA ILE A 517 24.39 -7.39 -6.91
C ILE A 517 24.03 -8.82 -6.49
N THR A 518 22.90 -9.33 -6.99
CA THR A 518 22.43 -10.69 -6.73
C THR A 518 21.82 -11.32 -7.98
N THR A 519 21.86 -12.66 -8.05
CA THR A 519 21.10 -13.47 -9.02
C THR A 519 19.73 -13.91 -8.49
N LEU A 520 19.41 -13.61 -7.23
CA LEU A 520 18.11 -13.91 -6.66
C LEU A 520 17.01 -13.03 -7.29
N HIS A 521 15.76 -13.47 -7.17
CA HIS A 521 14.56 -12.71 -7.57
C HIS A 521 14.30 -11.50 -6.65
N LYS A 522 15.32 -10.66 -6.41
CA LYS A 522 15.23 -9.48 -5.54
C LYS A 522 16.05 -8.32 -6.10
N GLY A 523 15.41 -7.16 -6.28
CA GLY A 523 16.07 -5.92 -6.73
C GLY A 523 15.71 -5.48 -8.14
N LYS A 524 16.34 -4.40 -8.60
CA LYS A 524 16.17 -3.87 -9.96
C LYS A 524 17.10 -4.58 -10.94
N PRO A 525 16.68 -4.86 -12.19
CA PRO A 525 17.57 -5.41 -13.21
C PRO A 525 18.81 -4.52 -13.39
N TYR A 526 19.99 -5.14 -13.44
CA TYR A 526 21.27 -4.45 -13.60
C TYR A 526 22.04 -4.93 -14.84
N GLY A 527 21.95 -6.22 -15.15
CA GLY A 527 22.62 -6.80 -16.31
C GLY A 527 22.48 -8.32 -16.35
N TRP A 528 23.45 -9.00 -16.93
CA TRP A 528 23.50 -10.46 -16.97
C TRP A 528 24.92 -11.02 -16.82
N LYS A 529 25.02 -12.30 -16.47
CA LYS A 529 26.27 -13.08 -16.48
C LYS A 529 26.07 -14.45 -17.12
N PHE A 530 27.14 -15.20 -17.35
CA PHE A 530 27.05 -16.61 -17.70
C PHE A 530 26.69 -17.48 -16.48
N PRO A 531 25.83 -18.49 -16.64
CA PRO A 531 25.49 -19.40 -15.55
C PRO A 531 26.68 -20.30 -15.22
N GLN A 532 27.06 -20.38 -13.94
CA GLN A 532 28.11 -21.29 -13.44
C GLN A 532 27.57 -22.67 -13.03
N GLY A 533 26.28 -22.92 -13.28
CA GLY A 533 25.55 -24.14 -12.92
C GLY A 533 24.17 -24.16 -13.58
N LYS A 534 23.21 -24.91 -13.01
CA LYS A 534 21.82 -24.89 -13.52
C LYS A 534 21.26 -23.46 -13.35
N PRO A 535 20.83 -22.79 -14.44
CA PRO A 535 20.36 -21.42 -14.35
C PRO A 535 19.09 -21.36 -13.50
N THR A 536 19.06 -20.47 -12.51
CA THR A 536 17.87 -20.28 -11.65
C THR A 536 16.97 -19.16 -12.17
N ASP A 537 17.55 -18.10 -12.75
CA ASP A 537 16.78 -16.98 -13.31
C ASP A 537 17.38 -16.50 -14.64
N VAL A 538 16.71 -16.82 -15.75
CA VAL A 538 17.21 -16.59 -17.10
C VAL A 538 16.91 -15.16 -17.56
N HIS A 539 17.93 -14.49 -18.10
CA HIS A 539 17.78 -13.22 -18.80
C HIS A 539 17.34 -13.49 -20.25
N PHE A 540 16.03 -13.57 -20.48
CA PHE A 540 15.45 -13.94 -21.78
C PHE A 540 15.90 -13.04 -22.95
N PRO A 541 15.87 -11.70 -22.88
CA PRO A 541 16.26 -10.86 -24.03
C PRO A 541 17.72 -11.11 -24.48
N ALA A 542 18.65 -11.17 -23.53
CA ALA A 542 20.06 -11.46 -23.82
C ALA A 542 20.25 -12.89 -24.35
N THR A 543 19.54 -13.87 -23.78
CA THR A 543 19.59 -15.27 -24.22
C THR A 543 19.06 -15.44 -25.65
N ILE A 544 17.91 -14.85 -25.95
CA ILE A 544 17.29 -14.88 -27.27
C ILE A 544 18.17 -14.14 -28.28
N ARG A 545 18.70 -12.96 -27.94
CA ARG A 545 19.58 -12.18 -28.82
C ARG A 545 20.86 -12.94 -29.16
N GLU A 546 21.45 -13.61 -28.17
CA GLU A 546 22.65 -14.43 -28.37
C GLU A 546 22.35 -15.66 -29.24
N ALA A 547 21.25 -16.36 -28.94
CA ALA A 547 20.84 -17.53 -29.71
C ALA A 547 20.45 -17.15 -31.15
N ALA A 548 19.78 -16.00 -31.36
CA ALA A 548 19.47 -15.45 -32.68
C ALA A 548 20.73 -15.19 -33.51
N ARG A 549 21.76 -14.58 -32.91
CA ARG A 549 23.03 -14.28 -33.59
C ARG A 549 23.73 -15.53 -34.12
N LYS A 550 23.59 -16.66 -33.44
CA LYS A 550 24.25 -17.93 -33.79
C LYS A 550 23.39 -18.84 -34.66
N GLN A 551 22.18 -18.42 -35.00
CA GLN A 551 21.22 -19.27 -35.68
C GLN A 551 21.63 -19.63 -37.12
N GLY A 552 22.41 -18.78 -37.80
CA GLY A 552 22.95 -19.09 -39.13
C GLY A 552 23.94 -20.26 -39.17
N LYS A 553 24.46 -20.69 -38.01
CA LYS A 553 25.38 -21.83 -37.89
C LYS A 553 24.71 -23.07 -37.27
N ARG A 554 23.38 -23.05 -37.11
CA ARG A 554 22.61 -24.11 -36.45
C ARG A 554 21.59 -24.69 -37.42
N GLU A 555 21.43 -26.00 -37.39
CA GLU A 555 20.30 -26.65 -38.06
C GLU A 555 18.98 -26.12 -37.47
N LYS A 556 18.09 -25.67 -38.36
CA LYS A 556 16.78 -25.16 -37.99
C LYS A 556 15.94 -26.31 -37.41
N PRO A 557 15.42 -26.19 -36.18
CA PRO A 557 14.51 -27.17 -35.64
C PRO A 557 13.16 -27.15 -36.39
N LEU A 558 12.51 -28.31 -36.48
CA LEU A 558 11.24 -28.48 -37.20
C LEU A 558 10.05 -27.80 -36.51
N GLU A 559 10.12 -27.54 -35.20
CA GLU A 559 8.99 -27.03 -34.40
C GLU A 559 9.17 -25.62 -33.81
N THR A 560 10.37 -25.04 -33.84
CA THR A 560 10.62 -23.72 -33.23
C THR A 560 11.39 -22.78 -34.16
N SER A 561 11.05 -21.49 -34.12
CA SER A 561 11.73 -20.47 -34.93
C SER A 561 13.20 -20.27 -34.55
N LEU A 562 13.60 -20.69 -33.34
CA LEU A 562 14.91 -20.41 -32.76
C LEU A 562 15.42 -21.61 -31.92
N LYS A 563 16.67 -22.03 -32.15
CA LYS A 563 17.32 -23.12 -31.40
C LYS A 563 18.18 -22.51 -30.29
N ILE A 564 17.73 -22.58 -29.04
CA ILE A 564 18.48 -22.08 -27.87
C ILE A 564 19.30 -23.22 -27.27
N CYS A 565 20.61 -23.02 -27.12
CA CYS A 565 21.51 -23.94 -26.44
C CYS A 565 21.91 -23.39 -25.06
N LEU A 566 22.37 -24.25 -24.14
CA LEU A 566 22.84 -23.84 -22.80
C LEU A 566 23.93 -22.74 -22.85
N GLN A 567 24.71 -22.71 -23.92
CA GLN A 567 25.77 -21.73 -24.17
C GLN A 567 25.22 -20.30 -24.43
N ASP A 568 23.96 -20.19 -24.81
CA ASP A 568 23.30 -18.91 -25.07
C ASP A 568 22.60 -18.36 -23.82
N VAL A 569 22.33 -19.23 -22.85
CA VAL A 569 21.62 -18.88 -21.62
C VAL A 569 22.44 -17.85 -20.85
N ARG A 570 21.78 -16.74 -20.51
CA ARG A 570 22.30 -15.69 -19.64
C ARG A 570 21.51 -15.68 -18.35
N GLU A 571 22.17 -15.47 -17.22
CA GLU A 571 21.53 -15.38 -15.91
C GLU A 571 21.34 -13.90 -15.52
N LYS A 572 20.15 -13.55 -15.02
CA LYS A 572 19.75 -12.18 -14.72
C LYS A 572 20.48 -11.68 -13.46
N LEU A 573 21.13 -10.52 -13.55
CA LEU A 573 21.72 -9.82 -12.41
C LEU A 573 20.82 -8.67 -11.97
N ARG A 574 20.56 -8.59 -10.68
CA ARG A 574 19.79 -7.52 -10.06
C ARG A 574 20.62 -6.74 -9.05
N SER A 575 20.44 -5.44 -9.03
CA SER A 575 20.96 -4.55 -7.99
C SER A 575 19.90 -4.34 -6.91
N TYR A 576 20.29 -4.46 -5.65
CA TYR A 576 19.42 -4.17 -4.52
C TYR A 576 20.18 -3.45 -3.40
N LYS A 577 19.45 -2.76 -2.53
CA LYS A 577 20.01 -2.15 -1.31
C LYS A 577 20.05 -3.22 -0.22
N ALA A 578 21.20 -3.88 -0.06
CA ALA A 578 21.42 -4.89 0.95
C ALA A 578 21.62 -4.25 2.34
N PRO A 579 20.99 -4.75 3.41
CA PRO A 579 21.35 -4.36 4.77
C PRO A 579 22.81 -4.70 5.05
N LEU A 580 23.54 -3.71 5.56
CA LEU A 580 24.92 -3.91 5.99
C LEU A 580 24.93 -4.48 7.40
N THR A 581 25.48 -5.68 7.55
CA THR A 581 25.86 -6.21 8.85
C THR A 581 27.35 -5.96 9.04
N MET A 582 27.70 -5.02 9.91
CA MET A 582 29.09 -4.75 10.28
C MET A 582 29.43 -5.54 11.54
N ILE A 583 30.42 -6.43 11.43
CA ILE A 583 30.96 -7.14 12.59
C ILE A 583 32.23 -6.41 13.00
N PHE A 584 32.20 -5.76 14.16
CA PHE A 584 33.39 -5.17 14.77
C PHE A 584 34.10 -6.25 15.58
N VAL A 585 35.25 -6.71 15.10
CA VAL A 585 36.15 -7.56 15.88
C VAL A 585 37.12 -6.62 16.58
N VAL A 586 36.97 -6.49 17.90
CA VAL A 586 37.80 -5.61 18.72
C VAL A 586 38.71 -6.48 19.57
N ASP A 587 40.02 -6.28 19.43
CA ASP A 587 41.01 -6.88 20.32
C ASP A 587 41.08 -6.06 21.61
N LEU A 588 40.53 -6.60 22.70
CA LEU A 588 40.42 -5.91 23.98
C LEU A 588 41.53 -6.39 24.92
N SER A 589 42.42 -5.50 25.31
CA SER A 589 43.35 -5.74 26.41
C SER A 589 42.63 -5.69 27.76
N GLY A 590 43.20 -6.34 28.80
CA GLY A 590 42.59 -6.44 30.14
C GLY A 590 42.17 -5.11 30.77
N SER A 591 42.83 -4.01 30.42
CA SER A 591 42.48 -2.66 30.88
C SER A 591 41.28 -2.04 30.15
N MET A 592 40.97 -2.49 28.94
CA MET A 592 39.84 -2.01 28.13
C MET A 592 38.51 -2.70 28.50
N LEU A 593 38.57 -3.87 29.15
CA LEU A 593 37.40 -4.56 29.72
C LEU A 593 36.66 -3.69 30.76
N LEU A 594 37.35 -2.80 31.47
CA LEU A 594 36.76 -1.89 32.45
C LEU A 594 35.99 -0.72 31.80
N ASN A 595 36.23 -0.44 30.51
CA ASN A 595 35.61 0.66 29.76
C ASN A 595 34.75 0.15 28.59
N LEU A 596 34.26 -1.09 28.69
CA LEU A 596 33.55 -1.78 27.61
C LEU A 596 32.25 -1.06 27.21
N GLU A 597 31.60 -0.37 28.15
CA GLU A 597 30.44 0.48 27.88
C GLU A 597 30.80 1.70 27.01
N ALA A 598 31.94 2.35 27.27
CA ALA A 598 32.40 3.48 26.47
C ALA A 598 32.82 3.05 25.06
N VAL A 599 33.47 1.88 24.93
CA VAL A 599 33.81 1.29 23.62
C VAL A 599 32.54 0.94 22.84
N LYS A 600 31.54 0.35 23.51
CA LYS A 600 30.23 0.04 22.92
C LYS A 600 29.51 1.31 22.45
N GLU A 601 29.47 2.36 23.27
CA GLU A 601 28.86 3.64 22.88
C GLU A 601 29.58 4.29 21.70
N ALA A 602 30.90 4.25 21.66
CA ALA A 602 31.68 4.78 20.55
C ALA A 602 31.39 4.02 19.24
N LEU A 603 31.30 2.69 19.31
CA LEU A 603 30.95 1.84 18.15
C LEU A 603 29.51 2.06 17.67
N LEU A 604 28.56 2.32 18.56
CA LEU A 604 27.17 2.61 18.20
C LEU A 604 26.96 4.02 17.64
N LYS A 605 27.93 4.93 17.82
CA LYS A 605 27.93 6.29 17.28
C LYS A 605 28.60 6.40 15.90
N LEU A 606 29.30 5.36 15.44
CA LEU A 606 29.81 5.21 14.07
C LEU A 606 28.69 4.78 13.12
#